data_AF-A0A7K6U8R6-F1
#
_entry.id   AF-A0A7K6U8R6-F1
#
_cell.length_a   1.000
_cell.length_b   1.000
_cell.length_c   1.000
_cell.angle_alpha   90.00
_cell.angle_beta   90.00
_cell.angle_gamma   90.00
#
_symmetry.space_group_name_H-M   'P 1'
#
loop_
_entity.id
_entity.type
_entity.pdbx_description
1 polymer ?
#
loop_
_entity_poly.entity_id
_entity_poly.type
_entity_poly.pdbx_seq_one_letter_code
_entity_poly.pdbx_strand_id
1 'polypeptide(L)'
;MEVSHSVKERTIAENSLVILLQGLRGHRATVDLRDESSATGRVTNVDAFMNVRYVHIPDEVDIRATIEEQLQAIQRVRNFGGRDKGRREFPGPKHK
;
A
#
# COMPACT_ATOMS: atom_id res chain seq x y z
N MET A 1 -5.75 -3.36 6.97
CA MET A 1 -5.11 -2.72 5.81
C MET A 1 -4.89 -3.75 4.74
N GLU A 2 -5.39 -3.51 3.53
CA GLU A 2 -5.21 -4.44 2.41
C GLU A 2 -3.97 -4.01 1.63
N VAL A 3 -3.00 -4.92 1.48
CA VAL A 3 -1.78 -4.69 0.70
C VAL A 3 -1.92 -5.50 -0.60
N SER A 4 -1.47 -4.98 -1.74
CA SER A 4 -1.54 -5.72 -3.00
C SER A 4 -0.93 -7.11 -2.89
N HIS A 5 -1.58 -8.11 -3.50
CA HIS A 5 -1.07 -9.48 -3.63
C HIS A 5 0.09 -9.59 -4.64
N SER A 6 0.24 -8.62 -5.54
CA SER A 6 1.32 -8.60 -6.52
C SER A 6 2.64 -8.15 -5.91
N VAL A 7 3.67 -9.01 -6.00
CA VAL A 7 5.04 -8.66 -5.57
C VAL A 7 5.53 -7.39 -6.28
N LYS A 8 5.26 -7.29 -7.59
CA LYS A 8 5.68 -6.14 -8.40
C LYS A 8 5.04 -4.85 -7.89
N GLU A 9 3.75 -4.87 -7.60
CA GLU A 9 3.02 -3.70 -7.11
C GLU A 9 3.48 -3.29 -5.71
N ARG A 10 3.71 -4.26 -4.81
CA ARG A 10 4.30 -3.99 -3.48
C ARG A 10 5.68 -3.33 -3.58
N THR A 11 6.52 -3.79 -4.50
CA THR A 11 7.86 -3.21 -4.71
C THR A 11 7.79 -1.79 -5.27
N ILE A 12 6.82 -1.48 -6.14
CA ILE A 12 6.62 -0.11 -6.64
C ILE A 12 6.12 0.79 -5.50
N ALA A 13 5.13 0.34 -4.74
CA ALA A 13 4.62 1.08 -3.60
C ALA A 13 5.75 1.38 -2.60
N GLU A 14 6.50 0.37 -2.16
CA GLU A 14 7.60 0.55 -1.20
C GLU A 14 8.68 1.55 -1.66
N ASN A 15 9.00 1.59 -2.95
CA ASN A 15 10.08 2.43 -3.48
C ASN A 15 9.59 3.78 -4.04
N SER A 16 8.31 4.13 -3.85
CA SER A 16 7.75 5.37 -4.39
C SER A 16 6.79 6.02 -3.40
N LEU A 17 6.43 7.28 -3.64
CA LEU A 17 5.45 7.99 -2.82
C LEU A 17 4.01 7.49 -3.01
N VAL A 18 3.76 6.51 -3.90
CA VAL A 18 2.47 5.82 -4.02
C VAL A 18 2.02 5.26 -2.68
N ILE A 19 2.97 4.81 -1.85
CA ILE A 19 2.69 4.23 -0.54
C ILE A 19 1.95 5.19 0.40
N LEU A 20 2.25 6.49 0.34
CA LEU A 20 1.56 7.49 1.14
C LEU A 20 0.09 7.58 0.71
N LEU A 21 -0.16 7.61 -0.60
CA LEU A 21 -1.50 7.72 -1.15
C LEU A 21 -2.34 6.45 -0.93
N GLN A 22 -1.72 5.27 -0.93
CA GLN A 22 -2.35 4.02 -0.50
C GLN A 22 -2.72 4.06 0.99
N GLY A 23 -1.91 4.72 1.82
CA GLY A 23 -2.20 4.98 3.22
C GLY A 23 -3.42 5.88 3.46
N LEU A 24 -3.78 6.73 2.49
CA LEU A 24 -4.98 7.58 2.58
C LEU A 24 -6.30 6.82 2.37
N ARG A 25 -6.26 5.50 2.12
CA ARG A 25 -7.48 4.70 1.95
C ARG A 25 -8.43 4.91 3.13
N GLY A 26 -9.69 5.18 2.79
CA GLY A 26 -10.73 5.49 3.77
C GLY A 26 -10.82 6.96 4.14
N HIS A 27 -9.85 7.81 3.81
CA HIS A 27 -9.93 9.26 4.06
C HIS A 27 -10.56 9.99 2.87
N ARG A 28 -11.15 11.16 3.14
CA ARG A 28 -11.61 12.08 2.08
C ARG A 28 -10.43 12.94 1.63
N ALA A 29 -10.08 12.90 0.35
CA ALA A 29 -9.02 13.71 -0.23
C ALA A 29 -9.52 14.42 -1.50
N THR A 30 -8.83 15.47 -1.89
CA THR A 30 -9.01 16.13 -3.19
C THR A 30 -7.82 15.82 -4.07
N VAL A 31 -8.08 15.44 -5.31
CA VAL A 31 -7.06 15.11 -6.31
C VAL A 31 -7.23 16.05 -7.49
N ASP A 32 -6.16 16.74 -7.84
CA ASP A 32 -6.07 17.53 -9.08
C ASP A 32 -5.44 16.67 -10.17
N LEU A 33 -6.13 16.59 -11.30
CA LEU A 33 -5.73 15.82 -12.47
C LEU A 33 -4.87 16.69 -13.42
N ARG A 34 -4.24 16.02 -14.39
CA ARG A 34 -3.34 16.67 -15.36
C ARG A 34 -4.07 17.49 -16.41
N ASP A 35 -5.36 17.22 -16.61
CA ASP A 35 -6.26 17.95 -17.49
C ASP A 35 -6.94 19.15 -16.78
N GLU A 36 -6.40 19.58 -15.64
CA GLU A 36 -6.89 20.69 -14.83
C GLU A 36 -8.25 20.45 -14.16
N SER A 37 -8.80 19.24 -14.26
CA SER A 37 -9.97 18.85 -13.49
C SER A 37 -9.61 18.47 -12.05
N SER A 38 -10.58 18.55 -11.13
CA SER A 38 -10.41 18.16 -9.73
C SER A 38 -11.53 17.23 -9.27
N ALA A 39 -11.17 16.29 -8.40
CA ALA A 39 -12.11 15.33 -7.82
C ALA A 39 -11.91 15.26 -6.30
N THR A 40 -12.99 15.45 -5.55
CA THR A 40 -13.00 15.29 -4.08
C THR A 40 -13.84 14.08 -3.72
N GLY A 41 -13.28 13.18 -2.92
CA GLY A 41 -14.00 11.97 -2.54
C GLY A 41 -13.23 11.13 -1.53
N ARG A 42 -13.80 9.97 -1.20
CA ARG A 42 -13.13 8.99 -0.34
C ARG A 42 -12.18 8.14 -1.18
N VAL A 43 -10.93 8.03 -0.76
CA VAL A 43 -9.95 7.14 -1.42
C VAL A 43 -10.32 5.69 -1.11
N THR A 44 -10.56 4.88 -2.14
CA THR A 44 -10.89 3.45 -1.99
C THR A 44 -9.72 2.55 -2.36
N ASN A 45 -9.01 2.89 -3.43
CA ASN A 45 -7.81 2.20 -3.91
C ASN A 45 -6.94 3.20 -4.69
N VAL A 46 -5.63 2.98 -4.73
CA VAL A 46 -4.64 3.77 -5.46
C VAL A 46 -3.72 2.82 -6.22
N ASP A 47 -3.69 2.97 -7.54
CA ASP A 47 -2.81 2.18 -8.41
C ASP A 47 -1.35 2.66 -8.35
N ALA A 48 -0.46 1.90 -8.99
CA ALA A 48 0.96 2.21 -9.03
C ALA A 48 1.35 3.31 -10.04
N PHE A 49 0.44 3.75 -10.91
CA PHE A 49 0.75 4.68 -12.00
C PHE A 49 0.48 6.14 -11.62
N MET A 50 -0.51 6.39 -10.76
CA MET A 50 -0.86 7.70 -10.20
C MET A 50 -0.75 8.85 -11.21
N ASN A 51 -1.62 8.84 -12.22
CA ASN A 51 -1.71 9.89 -13.23
C ASN A 51 -2.38 11.17 -12.69
N VAL A 52 -1.86 11.72 -11.60
CA VAL A 52 -2.37 12.92 -10.90
C VAL A 52 -1.32 14.05 -10.96
N ARG A 53 -1.74 15.29 -10.70
CA ARG A 53 -0.86 16.46 -10.56
C ARG A 53 -0.63 16.80 -9.09
N TYR A 54 -1.70 16.95 -8.32
CA TYR A 54 -1.64 17.22 -6.87
C TYR A 54 -2.62 16.35 -6.10
N VAL A 55 -2.28 16.05 -4.85
CA VAL A 55 -3.17 15.42 -3.89
C VAL A 55 -3.17 16.22 -2.61
N HIS A 56 -4.35 16.69 -2.21
CA HIS A 56 -4.59 17.31 -0.92
C HIS A 56 -4.72 16.23 0.14
N ILE A 57 -3.66 16.10 0.94
CA ILE A 57 -3.61 15.20 2.09
C ILE A 57 -4.45 15.83 3.22
N PRO A 58 -5.33 15.07 3.89
CA PRO A 58 -6.11 15.58 5.02
C PRO A 58 -5.23 16.01 6.20
N ASP A 59 -5.62 17.06 6.90
CA ASP A 59 -4.83 17.66 7.99
C ASP A 59 -4.61 16.68 9.16
N GLU A 60 -5.54 15.75 9.39
CA GLU A 60 -5.44 14.72 10.43
C GLU A 60 -4.42 13.62 10.12
N VAL A 61 -3.90 13.54 8.90
CA VAL A 61 -2.97 12.49 8.48
C VAL A 61 -1.54 12.87 8.81
N ASP A 62 -0.93 12.13 9.74
CA ASP A 62 0.53 12.13 9.91
C ASP A 62 1.18 11.37 8.75
N ILE A 63 1.81 12.11 7.84
CA ILE A 63 2.48 11.58 6.65
C ILE A 63 3.52 10.53 7.01
N ARG A 64 4.34 10.80 8.03
CA ARG A 64 5.45 9.92 8.39
C ARG A 64 4.92 8.62 8.98
N ALA A 65 4.00 8.74 9.94
CA ALA A 65 3.38 7.57 10.57
C ALA A 65 2.68 6.70 9.51
N THR A 66 1.95 7.33 8.58
CA THR A 66 1.22 6.63 7.51
C THR A 66 2.16 5.82 6.60
N ILE A 67 3.30 6.41 6.20
CA ILE A 67 4.31 5.71 5.39
C ILE A 67 4.92 4.55 6.19
N GLU A 68 5.30 4.79 7.45
CA GLU A 68 5.90 3.76 8.31
C GLU A 68 4.94 2.57 8.52
N GLU A 69 3.65 2.83 8.73
CA GLU A 69 2.61 1.79 8.85
C GLU A 69 2.45 0.97 7.57
N GLN A 70 2.44 1.60 6.39
CA GLN A 70 2.38 0.87 5.12
C GLN A 70 3.60 -0.01 4.89
N LEU A 71 4.80 0.52 5.16
CA LEU A 71 6.05 -0.23 5.00
C LEU A 71 6.05 -1.46 5.90
N GLN A 72 5.61 -1.32 7.17
CA GLN A 72 5.46 -2.43 8.08
C GLN A 72 4.46 -3.47 7.56
N ALA A 73 3.34 -3.06 6.98
CA ALA A 73 2.35 -3.97 6.42
C ALA A 73 2.94 -4.78 5.24
N ILE A 74 3.68 -4.14 4.32
CA ILE A 74 4.37 -4.82 3.21
C ILE A 74 5.42 -5.80 3.73
N GLN A 75 6.22 -5.41 4.72
CA GLN A 75 7.24 -6.27 5.33
C GLN A 75 6.63 -7.48 6.02
N ARG A 76 5.51 -7.32 6.74
CA ARG A 76 4.79 -8.44 7.38
C ARG A 76 4.35 -9.47 6.34
N VAL A 77 3.82 -9.04 5.20
CA VAL A 77 3.41 -9.94 4.10
C VAL A 77 4.63 -10.65 3.48
N ARG A 78 5.75 -9.96 3.30
CA ARG A 78 6.98 -10.56 2.76
C ARG A 78 7.62 -11.60 3.67
N ASN A 79 7.58 -11.34 4.98
CA ASN A 79 8.21 -12.19 5.99
C ASN A 79 7.25 -13.24 6.57
N PHE A 80 5.99 -13.25 6.14
CA PHE A 80 5.00 -14.28 6.50
C PHE A 80 5.48 -15.63 5.94
N GLY A 81 5.90 -16.54 6.83
CA GLY A 81 6.44 -17.85 6.43
C GLY A 81 7.96 -17.97 6.43
N GLY A 82 8.70 -17.08 7.14
CA GLY A 82 10.09 -17.36 7.50
C GLY A 82 10.21 -18.75 8.14
N ARG A 83 11.33 -19.47 7.89
CA ARG A 83 11.53 -20.94 8.07
C ARG A 83 10.89 -21.61 9.29
N ASP A 84 10.61 -20.87 10.37
CA ASP A 84 10.10 -21.41 11.63
C ASP A 84 8.86 -20.67 12.22
N LYS A 85 8.18 -19.78 11.48
CA LYS A 85 6.98 -19.07 12.01
C LYS A 85 5.85 -18.99 10.97
N GLY A 86 5.01 -20.02 10.96
CA GLY A 86 3.76 -20.10 10.20
C GLY A 86 3.28 -21.55 10.07
N ARG A 87 1.97 -21.78 9.95
CA ARG A 87 1.41 -23.11 9.63
C ARG A 87 1.96 -23.51 8.26
N ARG A 88 2.76 -24.57 8.20
CA ARG A 88 3.33 -25.11 6.95
C ARG A 88 2.19 -25.33 5.96
N GLU A 89 2.17 -24.56 4.87
CA GLU A 89 1.18 -24.71 3.80
C GLU A 89 1.33 -26.04 3.05
N PHE A 90 2.51 -26.67 3.14
CA PHE A 90 2.79 -27.96 2.53
C PHE A 90 3.25 -28.99 3.57
N PRO A 91 2.72 -30.22 3.56
CA PRO A 91 3.31 -31.30 4.33
C PRO A 91 4.75 -31.51 3.83
N GLY A 92 5.69 -31.61 4.77
CA GLY A 92 7.08 -31.89 4.45
C GLY A 92 7.22 -33.19 3.65
N PRO A 93 8.30 -33.36 2.87
CA PRO A 93 8.52 -34.56 2.10
C PRO A 93 8.48 -35.79 3.02
N LYS A 94 7.63 -36.76 2.69
CA LYS A 94 7.62 -38.06 3.36
C LYS A 94 8.90 -38.79 2.95
N HIS A 95 9.88 -38.86 3.84
CA HIS A 95 11.00 -39.76 3.65
C HIS A 95 10.50 -41.21 3.75
N LYS A 96 10.88 -42.02 2.75
CA LYS A 96 10.70 -43.48 2.72
C LYS A 96 11.71 -44.15 3.62
#